data_AF-A0A7S4I4E5-F1
#
_entry.id   AF-A0A7S4I4E5-F1
#
_cell.length_a   1.000
_cell.length_b   1.000
_cell.length_c   1.000
_cell.angle_alpha   90.00
_cell.angle_beta   90.00
_cell.angle_gamma   90.00
#
_symmetry.space_group_name_H-M   'P 1'
#
loop_
_entity.id
_entity.type
_entity.pdbx_description
1 polymer ?
#
loop_
_entity_poly.entity_id
_entity_poly.type
_entity_poly.pdbx_seq_one_letter_code
_entity_poly.pdbx_strand_id
1 'polypeptide(L)'
;MRSGVPTVVTPVMADQPGYAKMVHALGAGVGTAQLGKLTAKSLGAALQTCLTSEPIQAKARELSAGLRAEDGALTAVRHITTFLADEVRTGVWRDAFDAKIRRRKPPCGGWCPCACCSCLCTCCAVCCTPHPFGPPVPR
;
A
#
# COMPACT_ATOMS: atom_id res chain seq x y z
N MET A 1 18.86 -0.79 -1.88
CA MET A 1 18.92 -0.85 -3.36
C MET A 1 19.66 0.34 -3.98
N ARG A 2 19.37 1.61 -3.61
CA ARG A 2 20.10 2.78 -4.16
C ARG A 2 21.63 2.74 -3.97
N SER A 3 22.16 1.98 -3.01
CA SER A 3 23.60 1.81 -2.81
C SER A 3 24.29 0.96 -3.88
N GLY A 4 23.57 0.11 -4.61
CA GLY A 4 24.17 -0.83 -5.57
C GLY A 4 24.79 -2.08 -4.96
N VAL A 5 24.45 -2.38 -3.70
CA VAL A 5 24.97 -3.53 -2.96
C VAL A 5 23.89 -4.61 -2.85
N PRO A 6 24.22 -5.91 -3.09
CA PRO A 6 23.32 -7.02 -2.81
C PRO A 6 22.74 -6.95 -1.39
N THR A 7 21.46 -7.26 -1.24
CA THR A 7 20.77 -7.15 0.05
C THR A 7 20.19 -8.49 0.49
N VAL A 8 20.45 -8.90 1.73
CA VAL A 8 19.70 -9.99 2.37
C VAL A 8 18.54 -9.38 3.16
N VAL A 9 17.32 -9.81 2.89
CA VAL A 9 16.13 -9.31 3.61
C VAL A 9 15.53 -10.43 4.43
N THR A 10 15.53 -10.25 5.75
CA THR A 10 14.89 -11.15 6.71
C THR A 10 13.61 -10.52 7.24
N PRO A 11 12.44 -10.94 6.74
CA PRO A 11 11.19 -10.30 7.10
C PRO A 11 10.76 -10.65 8.54
N VAL A 12 10.20 -9.66 9.24
CA VAL A 12 9.57 -9.84 10.54
C VAL A 12 8.04 -9.92 10.38
N MET A 13 7.41 -8.87 9.83
CA MET A 13 5.96 -8.78 9.66
C MET A 13 5.55 -7.75 8.58
N ALA A 14 4.24 -7.64 8.37
CA ALA A 14 3.58 -6.67 7.48
C ALA A 14 4.02 -6.78 6.00
N ASP A 15 4.62 -5.73 5.47
CA ASP A 15 5.02 -5.57 4.08
C ASP A 15 6.40 -6.19 3.77
N GLN A 16 7.22 -6.41 4.79
CA GLN A 16 8.57 -6.95 4.64
C GLN A 16 8.66 -8.29 3.85
N PRO A 17 7.74 -9.26 4.01
CA PRO A 17 7.74 -10.47 3.19
C PRO A 17 7.59 -10.17 1.69
N GLY A 18 6.85 -9.13 1.33
CA GLY A 18 6.73 -8.64 -0.04
C GLY A 18 8.05 -8.10 -0.57
N TYR A 19 8.74 -7.27 0.22
CA TYR A 19 10.05 -6.73 -0.15
C TYR A 19 11.12 -7.83 -0.30
N ALA A 20 11.12 -8.84 0.59
CA ALA A 20 12.03 -9.98 0.50
C ALA A 20 11.84 -10.76 -0.81
N LYS A 21 10.58 -11.03 -1.20
CA LYS A 21 10.25 -11.66 -2.49
C LYS A 21 10.69 -10.80 -3.67
N MET A 22 10.44 -9.49 -3.63
CA MET A 22 10.83 -8.59 -4.72
C MET A 22 12.35 -8.51 -4.90
N VAL A 23 13.11 -8.38 -3.81
CA VAL A 23 14.59 -8.35 -3.88
C VAL A 23 15.13 -9.63 -4.53
N HIS A 24 14.58 -10.78 -4.14
CA HIS A 24 14.96 -12.07 -4.71
C HIS A 24 14.56 -12.20 -6.19
N ALA A 25 13.32 -11.84 -6.53
CA ALA A 25 12.80 -11.92 -7.89
C ALA A 25 13.54 -10.98 -8.86
N LEU A 26 13.96 -9.81 -8.37
CA LEU A 26 14.78 -8.86 -9.12
C LEU A 26 16.22 -9.35 -9.29
N GLY A 27 16.64 -10.42 -8.61
CA GLY A 27 18.02 -10.93 -8.65
C GLY A 27 19.03 -10.01 -7.95
N ALA A 28 18.59 -9.06 -7.13
CA ALA A 28 19.45 -8.08 -6.47
C ALA A 28 19.81 -8.44 -5.02
N GLY A 29 19.49 -9.68 -4.62
CA GLY A 29 19.78 -10.19 -3.30
C GLY A 29 19.00 -11.44 -2.97
N VAL A 30 18.92 -11.76 -1.67
CA VAL A 30 18.26 -12.96 -1.17
C VAL A 30 17.20 -12.57 -0.15
N GLY A 31 15.96 -12.99 -0.40
CA GLY A 31 14.91 -12.97 0.61
C GLY A 31 14.99 -14.24 1.45
N THR A 32 15.09 -14.11 2.77
CA THR A 32 15.11 -15.28 3.67
C THR A 32 13.70 -15.68 4.11
N ALA A 33 13.59 -16.79 4.82
CA ALA A 33 12.41 -17.08 5.63
C ALA A 33 12.17 -15.97 6.67
N GLN A 34 10.94 -15.90 7.20
CA GLN A 34 10.60 -15.01 8.30
C GLN A 34 11.52 -15.26 9.51
N LEU A 35 11.86 -14.20 10.24
CA LEU A 35 12.88 -14.22 11.29
C LEU A 35 12.72 -15.39 12.28
N GLY A 36 11.50 -15.67 12.73
CA GLY A 36 11.22 -16.78 13.67
C GLY A 36 11.43 -18.20 13.12
N LYS A 37 11.64 -18.35 11.81
CA LYS A 37 11.97 -19.61 11.12
C LYS A 37 13.39 -19.61 10.53
N LEU A 38 14.15 -18.53 10.74
CA LEU A 38 15.49 -18.38 10.21
C LEU A 38 16.48 -19.16 11.07
N THR A 39 17.49 -19.75 10.44
CA THR A 39 18.60 -20.42 11.13
C THR A 39 19.91 -19.71 10.80
N ALA A 40 20.90 -19.82 11.68
CA ALA A 40 22.24 -19.29 11.41
C ALA A 40 22.84 -19.86 10.12
N LYS A 41 22.62 -21.15 9.84
CA LYS A 41 23.08 -21.82 8.61
C LYS A 41 22.42 -21.22 7.36
N SER A 42 21.10 -21.04 7.37
CA SER A 42 20.40 -20.48 6.21
C SER A 42 20.71 -19.00 6.00
N LEU A 43 20.91 -18.22 7.07
CA LEU A 43 21.38 -16.85 6.97
C LEU A 43 22.80 -16.76 6.40
N GLY A 44 23.73 -17.59 6.90
CA GLY A 44 25.10 -17.64 6.40
C GLY A 44 25.17 -17.98 4.91
N ALA A 45 24.34 -18.93 4.45
CA ALA A 45 24.23 -19.26 3.02
C ALA A 45 23.72 -18.08 2.17
N ALA A 46 22.72 -17.35 2.67
CA ALA A 46 22.20 -16.16 1.99
C ALA A 46 23.25 -15.04 1.89
N LEU A 47 24.00 -14.79 2.96
CA LEU A 47 25.11 -13.83 2.96
C LEU A 47 26.19 -14.25 1.97
N GLN A 48 26.61 -15.52 1.98
CA GLN A 48 27.64 -16.00 1.05
C GLN A 48 27.21 -15.90 -0.41
N THR A 49 25.93 -16.19 -0.69
CA THR A 49 25.37 -16.02 -2.03
C THR A 49 25.50 -14.56 -2.48
N CYS A 50 25.14 -13.60 -1.64
CA CYS A 50 25.28 -12.17 -1.95
C CYS A 50 26.74 -11.72 -2.12
N LEU A 51 27.68 -12.30 -1.36
CA LEU A 51 29.10 -11.95 -1.40
C LEU A 51 29.84 -12.55 -2.60
N THR A 52 29.39 -13.68 -3.15
CA THR A 52 30.14 -14.44 -4.16
C THR A 52 29.47 -14.50 -5.53
N SER A 53 28.16 -14.22 -5.61
CA SER A 53 27.42 -14.27 -6.88
C SER A 53 27.60 -12.97 -7.68
N GLU A 54 28.46 -13.01 -8.70
CA GLU A 54 28.63 -11.91 -9.66
C GLU A 54 27.32 -11.46 -10.32
N PRO A 55 26.41 -12.36 -10.75
CA PRO A 55 25.12 -11.94 -11.30
C PRO A 55 24.29 -11.08 -10.35
N ILE A 56 24.25 -11.44 -9.05
CA ILE A 56 23.50 -10.69 -8.06
C ILE A 56 24.13 -9.31 -7.82
N GLN A 57 25.46 -9.25 -7.73
CA GLN A 57 26.19 -7.99 -7.59
C GLN A 57 26.00 -7.07 -8.80
N ALA A 58 26.09 -7.61 -10.01
CA ALA A 58 25.88 -6.86 -11.25
C ALA A 58 24.45 -6.29 -11.30
N LYS A 59 23.45 -7.11 -10.98
CA LYS A 59 22.04 -6.69 -10.97
C LYS A 59 21.76 -5.62 -9.92
N ALA A 60 22.34 -5.74 -8.72
CA ALA A 60 22.24 -4.69 -7.70
C ALA A 60 22.83 -3.36 -8.19
N ARG A 61 24.00 -3.38 -8.85
CA ARG A 61 24.63 -2.19 -9.45
C ARG A 61 23.75 -1.58 -10.55
N GLU A 62 23.24 -2.39 -11.47
CA GLU A 62 22.35 -1.98 -12.57
C GLU A 62 21.10 -1.26 -12.04
N LEU A 63 20.36 -1.89 -11.12
CA LEU A 63 19.16 -1.29 -10.52
C LEU A 63 19.48 0.03 -9.83
N SER A 64 20.62 0.10 -9.13
CA SER A 64 21.03 1.32 -8.46
C SER A 64 21.40 2.45 -9.42
N ALA A 65 21.89 2.15 -10.62
CA ALA A 65 22.14 3.15 -11.65
C ALA A 65 20.82 3.74 -12.15
N GLY A 66 19.82 2.89 -12.45
CA GLY A 66 18.47 3.35 -12.81
C GLY A 66 17.83 4.21 -11.73
N LEU A 67 17.82 3.74 -10.48
CA LEU A 67 17.23 4.48 -9.36
C LEU A 67 17.92 5.81 -9.05
N ARG A 68 19.21 5.97 -9.38
CA ARG A 68 19.93 7.24 -9.22
C ARG A 68 19.68 8.20 -10.37
N ALA A 69 19.42 7.69 -11.57
CA ALA A 69 19.07 8.51 -12.73
C ALA A 69 17.66 9.12 -12.61
N GLU A 70 16.80 8.54 -11.77
CA GLU A 70 15.47 9.06 -11.48
C GLU A 70 15.49 10.29 -10.55
N ASP A 71 14.91 11.39 -11.02
CA ASP A 71 14.43 12.47 -10.14
C ASP A 71 12.97 12.24 -9.73
N GLY A 72 12.80 11.27 -8.83
CA GLY A 72 11.49 10.90 -8.30
C GLY A 72 10.83 12.01 -7.49
N ALA A 73 11.61 12.84 -6.79
CA ALA A 73 11.07 13.92 -5.97
C ALA A 73 10.48 15.04 -6.85
N LEU A 74 11.22 15.51 -7.85
CA LEU A 74 10.71 16.50 -8.79
C LEU A 74 9.50 15.98 -9.57
N THR A 75 9.55 14.70 -9.98
CA THR A 75 8.42 14.05 -10.66
C THR A 75 7.18 14.01 -9.77
N ALA A 76 7.32 13.62 -8.49
CA ALA A 76 6.23 13.64 -7.53
C ALA A 76 5.68 15.06 -7.32
N VAL A 77 6.55 16.07 -7.16
CA VAL A 77 6.13 17.48 -7.03
C VAL A 77 5.31 17.91 -8.23
N ARG A 78 5.75 17.60 -9.46
CA ARG A 78 5.01 17.92 -10.69
C ARG A 78 3.62 17.28 -10.68
N HIS A 79 3.51 16.00 -10.35
CA HIS A 79 2.21 15.31 -10.31
C HIS A 79 1.29 15.87 -9.23
N ILE A 80 1.81 16.10 -8.02
CA ILE A 80 1.04 16.63 -6.90
C ILE A 80 0.56 18.05 -7.22
N THR A 81 1.45 18.91 -7.73
CA THR A 81 1.09 20.30 -8.06
C THR A 81 0.06 20.38 -9.18
N THR A 82 0.19 19.55 -10.22
CA THR A 82 -0.80 19.43 -11.29
C THR A 82 -2.15 18.98 -10.73
N PHE A 83 -2.18 17.90 -9.95
CA PHE A 83 -3.40 17.41 -9.30
C PHE A 83 -4.04 18.48 -8.39
N LEU A 84 -3.24 19.20 -7.60
CA LEU A 84 -3.76 20.27 -6.76
C LEU A 84 -4.36 21.42 -7.57
N ALA A 85 -3.71 21.82 -8.66
CA ALA A 85 -4.18 22.89 -9.53
C ALA A 85 -5.45 22.52 -10.28
N ASP A 86 -5.47 21.34 -10.90
CA ASP A 86 -6.47 20.98 -11.90
C ASP A 86 -7.68 20.28 -11.29
N GLU A 87 -7.50 19.58 -10.17
CA GLU A 87 -8.52 18.72 -9.58
C GLU A 87 -9.01 19.25 -8.23
N VAL A 88 -8.08 19.70 -7.37
CA VAL A 88 -8.44 20.15 -6.01
C VAL A 88 -8.92 21.60 -6.00
N ARG A 89 -8.18 22.53 -6.61
CA ARG A 89 -8.55 23.97 -6.61
C ARG A 89 -9.80 24.25 -7.44
N THR A 90 -10.03 23.51 -8.51
CA THR A 90 -11.23 23.61 -9.35
C THR A 90 -12.46 22.99 -8.71
N GLY A 91 -12.30 22.19 -7.65
CA GLY A 91 -13.38 21.48 -6.97
C GLY A 91 -13.77 20.14 -7.62
N VAL A 92 -13.24 19.80 -8.80
CA VAL A 92 -13.58 18.58 -9.55
C VAL A 92 -13.37 17.32 -8.71
N TRP A 93 -12.23 17.23 -8.02
CA TRP A 93 -11.96 16.09 -7.14
C TRP A 93 -12.93 16.03 -5.97
N ARG A 94 -13.30 17.18 -5.40
CA ARG A 94 -14.23 17.22 -4.26
C ARG A 94 -15.59 16.69 -4.67
N ASP A 95 -16.11 17.13 -5.80
CA ASP A 95 -17.39 16.68 -6.33
C ASP A 95 -17.39 15.17 -6.61
N ALA A 96 -16.33 14.67 -7.24
CA ALA A 96 -16.16 13.25 -7.52
C ALA A 96 -16.03 12.41 -6.24
N PHE A 97 -15.26 12.91 -5.26
CA PHE A 97 -15.10 12.27 -3.96
C PHE A 97 -16.44 12.20 -3.22
N ASP A 98 -17.18 13.30 -3.17
CA ASP A 98 -18.48 13.35 -2.51
C ASP A 98 -19.51 12.46 -3.21
N ALA A 99 -19.51 12.41 -4.54
CA ALA A 99 -20.33 11.46 -5.28
C ALA A 99 -19.97 10.01 -4.92
N LYS A 100 -18.69 9.68 -4.75
CA LYS A 100 -18.23 8.34 -4.34
C LYS A 100 -18.65 8.02 -2.91
N ILE A 101 -18.57 8.98 -2.00
CA ILE A 101 -19.05 8.82 -0.62
C ILE A 101 -20.56 8.61 -0.59
N ARG A 102 -21.35 9.39 -1.35
CA ARG A 102 -22.81 9.20 -1.46
C ARG A 102 -23.20 7.83 -2.02
N ARG A 103 -22.38 7.25 -2.91
CA ARG A 103 -22.59 5.90 -3.47
C ARG A 103 -22.18 4.78 -2.52
N ARG A 104 -21.40 5.06 -1.47
CA ARG A 104 -21.11 4.05 -0.46
C ARG A 104 -22.40 3.78 0.28
N LYS A 105 -22.90 2.55 0.13
CA LYS A 105 -23.97 2.04 0.97
C LYS A 105 -23.54 2.31 2.42
N PRO A 106 -24.38 2.96 3.25
CA PRO A 106 -24.04 3.11 4.65
C PRO A 106 -23.70 1.71 5.19
N PRO A 107 -22.70 1.59 6.10
CA PRO A 107 -22.51 0.33 6.78
C PRO A 107 -23.88 -0.09 7.28
N CYS A 108 -24.29 -1.33 6.98
CA CYS A 108 -25.49 -1.89 7.58
C CYS A 108 -25.38 -1.60 9.07
N GLY A 109 -26.21 -0.70 9.58
CA GLY A 109 -26.11 -0.20 10.95
C GLY A 109 -26.08 -1.44 11.83
N GLY A 110 -24.96 -1.69 12.50
CA GLY A 110 -24.70 -2.91 13.27
C GLY A 110 -25.65 -3.10 14.45
N TRP A 111 -26.70 -2.30 14.53
CA TRP A 111 -27.82 -2.39 15.44
C TRP A 111 -29.13 -2.27 14.62
N CYS A 112 -29.48 -3.31 13.86
CA CYS A 112 -30.89 -3.71 13.92
C CYS A 112 -31.02 -4.61 15.13
N PRO A 113 -31.85 -4.28 16.14
CA PRO A 113 -32.22 -5.24 17.18
C PRO A 113 -32.97 -6.44 16.58
N CYS A 114 -33.45 -6.29 15.33
CA CYS A 114 -34.07 -7.32 14.54
C CYS A 114 -32.99 -8.18 13.86
N ALA A 115 -32.68 -9.34 14.43
CA ALA A 115 -32.00 -10.40 13.70
C ALA A 115 -32.94 -11.00 12.63
N CYS A 116 -33.29 -10.23 11.61
CA CYS A 116 -34.17 -10.68 10.53
C CYS A 116 -33.54 -10.38 9.18
N CYS A 117 -32.58 -11.21 8.79
CA CYS A 117 -31.87 -11.14 7.51
C CYS A 117 -32.70 -11.61 6.30
N SER A 118 -34.02 -11.77 6.44
CA SER A 118 -34.87 -12.38 5.40
C SER A 118 -36.10 -11.55 5.02
N CYS A 119 -36.23 -10.30 5.46
CA CYS A 119 -37.39 -9.49 5.10
C CYS A 119 -37.08 -8.52 3.96
N LEU A 120 -37.71 -8.76 2.80
CA LEU A 120 -38.04 -7.78 1.77
C LEU A 120 -38.98 -6.70 2.35
N CYS A 121 -38.54 -5.98 3.37
CA CYS A 121 -39.38 -5.02 4.06
C CYS A 121 -39.23 -3.64 3.42
N THR A 122 -40.31 -3.17 2.81
CA THR A 122 -40.54 -1.80 2.32
C THR A 122 -40.29 -0.71 3.38
N CYS A 123 -40.11 -1.10 4.65
CA CYS A 123 -39.85 -0.23 5.80
C CYS A 123 -38.48 0.47 5.78
N CYS A 124 -37.52 -0.02 4.98
CA CYS A 124 -36.18 0.58 4.92
C CYS A 124 -36.18 2.02 4.35
N ALA A 125 -37.23 2.41 3.62
CA ALA A 125 -37.36 3.75 3.04
C ALA A 125 -37.67 4.85 4.08
N VAL A 126 -38.26 4.52 5.23
CA VAL A 126 -38.70 5.51 6.23
C VAL A 126 -37.57 5.87 7.21
N CYS A 127 -36.79 4.89 7.67
CA CYS A 127 -35.68 5.11 8.59
C CYS A 127 -34.41 5.68 7.92
N CYS A 128 -34.37 5.74 6.59
CA CYS A 128 -33.26 6.30 5.81
C CYS A 128 -33.56 7.70 5.26
N THR A 129 -34.45 8.47 5.88
CA THR A 129 -34.66 9.88 5.51
C THR A 129 -33.57 10.75 6.17
N PRO A 130 -32.90 11.64 5.42
CA PRO A 130 -31.89 12.52 6.01
C PRO A 130 -32.59 13.54 6.93
N HIS A 131 -32.33 13.46 8.24
CA HIS A 131 -32.70 14.51 9.18
C HIS A 131 -31.92 15.81 8.83
N PRO A 132 -32.55 17.00 8.92
CA PRO A 132 -31.91 18.27 8.55
C PRO A 132 -30.74 18.67 9.46
N PHE A 133 -30.54 17.96 10.56
CA PHE A 133 -29.43 18.15 11.49
C PHE A 133 -28.56 16.89 11.44
N GLY A 134 -27.50 16.94 10.63
CA GLY A 134 -26.45 15.91 10.62
C GLY A 134 -25.77 15.79 12.00
N PRO A 135 -25.01 14.71 12.24
CA PRO A 135 -24.35 14.53 13.54
C PRO A 135 -23.37 15.69 13.82
N PRO A 136 -23.27 16.17 15.06
CA PRO A 136 -22.35 17.24 15.40
C PRO A 136 -20.90 16.82 15.12
N VAL A 137 -20.14 17.71 14.51
CA VAL A 137 -18.71 17.50 14.23
C VAL A 137 -17.95 17.53 15.56
N PRO A 138 -17.16 16.50 15.91
CA PRO A 138 -16.34 16.54 17.11
C PRO A 138 -15.24 17.61 16.95
N ARG A 139 -15.08 18.46 17.98
CA ARG A 139 -13.94 19.37 18.14
C ARG A 139 -12.70 18.61 18.58
#